data_AF-A0A7R9KP59-F1
#
_entry.id   AF-A0A7R9KP59-F1
#
_cell.length_a   1.000
_cell.length_b   1.000
_cell.length_c   1.000
_cell.angle_alpha   90.00
_cell.angle_beta   90.00
_cell.angle_gamma   90.00
#
_symmetry.space_group_name_H-M   'P 1'
#
loop_
_entity.id
_entity.type
_entity.pdbx_description
1 polymer ?
#
loop_
_entity_poly.entity_id
_entity_poly.type
_entity_poly.pdbx_seq_one_letter_code
_entity_poly.pdbx_strand_id
1 'polypeptide(L)'
;MVFVKNVDKSFSKITSLYDKSEIPILPRTRYTGSDIRIRDDAMPLAHIVLAVEGAPRDSNDAIALNLASELFGSWDRSHGGGGDTSSYLGICSAVDNTTHGF
;
A
#
# COMPACT_ATOMS: atom_id res chain seq x y z
N MET A 1 10.57 -30.88 -17.07
CA MET A 1 11.01 -31.72 -15.93
C MET A 1 12.45 -31.44 -15.44
N VAL A 2 13.14 -30.39 -15.92
CA VAL A 2 14.50 -30.02 -15.44
C VAL A 2 14.45 -29.07 -14.23
N PHE A 3 13.43 -28.19 -14.17
CA PHE A 3 13.28 -27.21 -13.09
C PHE A 3 13.08 -27.88 -11.72
N VAL A 4 12.18 -28.86 -11.64
CA VAL A 4 11.90 -29.63 -10.41
C VAL A 4 13.18 -30.31 -9.89
N LYS A 5 13.99 -30.90 -10.77
CA LYS A 5 15.26 -31.58 -10.38
C LYS A 5 16.30 -30.64 -9.79
N ASN A 6 16.29 -29.36 -10.16
CA ASN A 6 17.22 -28.37 -9.62
C ASN A 6 16.71 -27.80 -8.27
N VAL A 7 15.40 -27.77 -8.07
CA VAL A 7 14.78 -27.41 -6.79
C VAL A 7 15.13 -28.45 -5.73
N ASP A 8 14.99 -29.74 -6.03
CA ASP A 8 15.32 -30.82 -5.08
C ASP A 8 16.78 -30.76 -4.61
N LYS A 9 17.71 -30.43 -5.52
CA LYS A 9 19.14 -30.29 -5.18
C LYS A 9 19.43 -29.09 -4.27
N SER A 10 18.66 -28.00 -4.41
CA SER A 10 18.95 -26.73 -3.73
C SER A 10 18.18 -26.58 -2.42
N PHE A 11 16.96 -27.12 -2.34
CA PHE A 11 16.02 -26.92 -1.23
C PHE A 11 15.87 -28.14 -0.32
N SER A 12 16.54 -29.26 -0.61
CA SER A 12 16.46 -30.51 0.21
C SER A 12 17.03 -30.39 1.63
N LYS A 13 17.79 -29.34 1.94
CA LYS A 13 18.39 -29.13 3.28
C LYS A 13 17.57 -28.21 4.19
N ILE A 14 16.39 -27.76 3.76
CA ILE A 14 15.52 -26.92 4.60
C ILE A 14 14.84 -27.80 5.65
N THR A 15 15.08 -27.48 6.92
CA THR A 15 14.45 -28.12 8.07
C THR A 15 13.08 -27.52 8.35
N SER A 16 12.08 -28.37 8.59
CA SER A 16 10.75 -27.92 9.03
C SER A 16 10.81 -27.55 10.52
N LEU A 17 10.60 -26.26 10.81
CA LEU A 17 10.56 -25.75 12.19
C LEU A 17 9.29 -26.14 12.97
N TYR A 18 8.32 -26.79 12.30
CA TYR A 18 7.06 -27.22 12.89
C TYR A 18 6.97 -28.75 12.86
N ASP A 19 6.96 -29.35 14.05
CA ASP A 19 7.05 -30.80 14.28
C ASP A 19 5.70 -31.53 14.12
N LYS A 20 4.62 -30.76 14.10
CA LYS A 20 3.25 -31.21 13.83
C LYS A 20 2.61 -30.18 12.92
N SER A 21 1.81 -30.65 11.97
CA SER A 21 1.16 -29.91 10.88
C SER A 21 0.15 -28.82 11.33
N GLU A 22 0.36 -28.18 12.49
CA GLU A 22 -0.46 -27.09 12.98
C GLU A 22 0.27 -25.77 12.70
N ILE A 23 -0.29 -25.03 11.75
CA ILE A 23 0.10 -23.66 11.45
C ILE A 23 -0.28 -22.82 12.68
N PRO A 24 0.64 -22.07 13.30
CA PRO A 24 0.29 -21.20 14.42
C PRO A 24 -0.77 -20.19 13.97
N ILE A 25 -1.88 -20.12 14.70
CA ILE A 25 -2.90 -19.11 14.48
C ILE A 25 -2.32 -17.78 14.96
N LEU A 26 -1.97 -16.92 14.01
CA LEU A 26 -1.51 -15.57 14.32
C LEU A 26 -2.67 -14.75 14.88
N PRO A 27 -2.45 -13.94 15.94
CA PRO A 27 -3.49 -13.08 16.47
C PRO A 27 -3.92 -12.07 15.40
N ARG A 28 -5.23 -11.82 15.27
CA ARG A 28 -5.76 -10.82 14.33
C ARG A 28 -5.20 -9.44 14.70
N THR A 29 -4.54 -8.79 13.75
CA THR A 29 -4.15 -7.38 13.90
C THR A 29 -5.41 -6.52 13.85
N ARG A 30 -5.53 -5.55 14.76
CA ARG A 30 -6.66 -4.62 14.83
C ARG A 30 -6.18 -3.22 14.45
N TYR A 31 -6.86 -2.61 13.49
CA TYR A 31 -6.67 -1.20 13.19
C TYR A 31 -7.27 -0.35 14.33
N THR A 32 -6.46 0.54 14.92
CA THR A 32 -6.86 1.35 16.07
C THR A 32 -7.37 2.74 15.69
N GLY A 33 -6.94 3.29 14.55
CA GLY A 33 -7.27 4.66 14.13
C GLY A 33 -6.62 5.72 15.03
N SER A 34 -5.30 5.81 15.00
CA SER A 34 -4.52 6.81 15.75
C SER A 34 -3.95 7.90 14.84
N ASP A 35 -3.77 9.09 15.39
CA ASP A 35 -3.12 10.22 14.73
C ASP A 35 -1.82 10.58 15.46
N ILE A 36 -0.76 10.86 14.70
CA ILE A 36 0.54 11.28 15.22
C ILE A 36 0.96 12.52 14.42
N ARG A 37 1.22 13.61 15.14
CA ARG A 37 1.64 14.89 14.54
C ARG A 37 3.03 15.24 15.01
N ILE A 38 3.93 15.43 14.04
CA ILE A 38 5.26 15.97 14.27
C ILE A 38 5.26 17.39 13.73
N ARG A 39 5.41 18.38 14.61
CA ARG A 39 5.48 19.77 14.21
C ARG A 39 6.94 20.17 14.05
N ASP A 40 7.33 20.49 12.83
CA ASP A 40 8.62 21.07 12.49
C ASP A 40 8.39 22.32 11.64
N ASP A 41 8.50 23.49 12.26
CA ASP A 41 8.29 24.79 11.61
C ASP A 41 9.47 25.18 10.69
N ALA A 42 10.58 24.41 10.69
CA ALA A 42 11.71 24.62 9.78
C ALA A 42 11.53 23.93 8.41
N MET A 43 10.62 22.94 8.32
CA MET A 43 10.33 22.28 7.06
C MET A 43 9.43 23.17 6.16
N PRO A 44 9.78 23.36 4.87
CA PRO A 44 9.01 24.24 3.98
C PRO A 44 7.67 23.65 3.55
N LEU A 45 7.49 22.33 3.69
CA LEU A 45 6.30 21.60 3.27
C LEU A 45 5.82 20.68 4.38
N ALA A 46 4.52 20.72 4.67
CA ALA A 46 3.85 19.75 5.54
C ALA A 46 3.53 18.47 4.76
N HIS A 47 3.90 17.31 5.31
CA HIS A 47 3.59 16.01 4.75
C HIS A 47 2.53 15.33 5.63
N ILE A 48 1.43 14.92 5.00
CA ILE A 48 0.28 14.31 5.68
C ILE A 48 0.04 12.94 5.04
N VAL A 49 -0.11 11.92 5.88
CA VAL A 49 -0.47 10.57 5.44
C VAL A 49 -1.73 10.15 6.18
N LEU A 50 -2.74 9.74 5.42
CA LEU A 50 -3.99 9.20 5.93
C LEU A 50 -4.12 7.77 5.43
N ALA A 51 -4.51 6.86 6.32
CA ALA A 51 -4.72 5.46 5.99
C ALA A 51 -5.96 4.94 6.72
N VAL A 52 -6.70 4.05 6.06
CA VAL A 52 -7.87 3.34 6.60
C VAL A 52 -7.58 1.84 6.71
N GLU A 53 -8.38 1.10 7.48
CA GLU A 53 -8.26 -0.37 7.55
C GLU A 53 -8.43 -0.97 6.15
N GLY A 54 -7.43 -1.74 5.71
CA GLY A 54 -7.46 -2.45 4.44
C GLY A 54 -8.13 -3.82 4.55
N ALA A 55 -8.40 -4.42 3.40
CA ALA A 55 -8.98 -5.76 3.32
C ALA A 55 -7.87 -6.83 3.30
N PRO A 56 -8.05 -8.01 3.93
CA PRO A 56 -7.13 -9.13 3.80
C PRO A 56 -7.01 -9.56 2.33
N ARG A 57 -5.84 -10.06 1.91
CA ARG A 57 -5.59 -10.46 0.51
C ARG A 57 -6.59 -11.49 -0.02
N ASP A 58 -7.06 -12.39 0.86
CA ASP A 58 -7.99 -13.47 0.50
C ASP A 58 -9.47 -13.02 0.49
N SER A 59 -9.74 -11.76 0.83
CA SER A 59 -11.09 -11.20 0.77
C SER A 59 -11.46 -10.79 -0.67
N ASN A 60 -12.74 -10.91 -1.01
CA ASN A 60 -13.25 -10.44 -2.30
C ASN A 60 -13.08 -8.92 -2.48
N ASP A 61 -13.04 -8.18 -1.37
CA ASP A 61 -12.92 -6.72 -1.35
C ASP A 61 -11.49 -6.23 -1.63
N ALA A 62 -10.49 -7.11 -1.59
CA ALA A 62 -9.09 -6.76 -1.88
C ALA A 62 -8.93 -6.21 -3.31
N ILE A 63 -9.63 -6.77 -4.28
CA ILE A 63 -9.59 -6.30 -5.68
C ILE A 63 -10.27 -4.93 -5.80
N ALA A 64 -11.42 -4.75 -5.13
CA ALA A 64 -12.12 -3.46 -5.11
C ALA A 64 -11.27 -2.37 -4.45
N LEU A 65 -10.56 -2.69 -3.37
CA LEU A 65 -9.66 -1.75 -2.69
C LEU A 65 -8.46 -1.36 -3.55
N ASN A 66 -7.88 -2.31 -4.28
CA ASN A 66 -6.81 -2.02 -5.24
C ASN A 66 -7.29 -1.11 -6.36
N LEU A 67 -8.50 -1.36 -6.90
CA LEU A 67 -9.09 -0.50 -7.92
C LEU A 67 -9.39 0.90 -7.37
N ALA A 68 -9.88 1.00 -6.13
CA ALA A 68 -10.10 2.29 -5.48
C ALA A 68 -8.77 3.07 -5.35
N SER A 69 -7.68 2.41 -4.96
CA SER A 69 -6.35 3.03 -4.91
C SER A 69 -5.90 3.56 -6.27
N GLU A 70 -6.18 2.83 -7.35
CA GLU A 70 -5.85 3.25 -8.72
C GLU A 70 -6.72 4.44 -9.18
N LEU A 71 -8.00 4.47 -8.79
CA LEU A 71 -8.91 5.58 -9.10
C LEU A 71 -8.50 6.90 -8.42
N PHE A 72 -7.99 6.83 -7.19
CA PHE A 72 -7.37 7.99 -6.55
C PHE A 72 -6.05 8.33 -7.23
N GLY A 73 -5.25 7.30 -7.54
CA GLY A 73 -4.00 7.43 -8.27
C GLY A 73 -2.97 8.28 -7.53
N SER A 74 -2.05 8.84 -8.29
CA SER A 74 -1.02 9.76 -7.81
C SER A 74 -0.96 10.97 -8.73
N TRP A 75 -0.71 12.15 -8.16
CA TRP A 75 -0.53 13.38 -8.94
C TRP A 75 0.57 14.23 -8.31
N ASP A 76 1.30 14.97 -9.14
CA ASP A 76 2.25 15.99 -8.70
C ASP A 76 2.20 17.21 -9.63
N ARG A 77 2.82 18.32 -9.21
CA ARG A 77 2.83 19.56 -10.02
C ARG A 77 3.57 19.42 -11.35
N SER A 78 4.47 18.46 -11.48
CA SER A 78 5.18 18.15 -12.72
C SER A 78 4.38 17.28 -13.67
N HIS A 79 3.19 16.82 -13.26
CA HIS A 79 2.36 15.95 -14.06
C HIS A 79 1.95 16.66 -15.36
N GLY A 80 2.35 16.07 -16.50
CA GLY A 80 2.21 16.71 -17.81
C GLY A 80 0.76 17.01 -18.23
N GLY A 81 -0.22 16.34 -17.61
CA GLY A 81 -1.65 16.61 -17.81
C GLY A 81 -2.20 17.81 -17.03
N GLY A 82 -1.47 18.36 -16.04
CA GLY A 82 -1.95 19.49 -15.24
C GLY A 82 -3.34 19.24 -14.63
N GLY A 83 -4.30 20.10 -14.98
CA GLY A 83 -5.71 19.98 -14.56
C GLY A 83 -6.55 18.99 -15.38
N ASP A 84 -5.99 18.45 -16.47
CA ASP A 84 -6.63 17.44 -17.32
C ASP A 84 -6.23 16.02 -16.89
N THR A 85 -6.32 15.73 -15.59
CA THR A 85 -6.03 14.40 -15.04
C THR A 85 -7.33 13.62 -14.78
N SER A 86 -7.26 12.29 -14.76
CA SER A 86 -8.44 11.43 -14.64
C SER A 86 -9.01 11.39 -13.21
N SER A 87 -8.20 11.67 -12.19
CA SER A 87 -8.62 11.65 -10.80
C SER A 87 -9.16 13.00 -10.36
N TYR A 88 -10.30 13.00 -9.68
CA TYR A 88 -10.93 14.23 -9.18
C TYR A 88 -10.02 14.99 -8.20
N LEU A 89 -9.30 14.27 -7.33
CA LEU A 89 -8.33 14.85 -6.41
C LEU A 89 -7.19 15.57 -7.14
N GLY A 90 -6.74 15.02 -8.26
CA GLY A 90 -5.69 15.63 -9.08
C GLY A 90 -6.18 16.91 -9.76
N ILE A 91 -7.42 16.93 -10.27
CA ILE A 91 -8.05 18.13 -10.82
C ILE A 91 -8.11 19.24 -9.75
N CYS A 92 -8.64 18.95 -8.56
CA CYS A 92 -8.69 19.93 -7.47
C CYS A 92 -7.30 20.39 -7.03
N SER A 93 -6.31 19.50 -6.97
CA SER A 93 -4.94 19.86 -6.60
C SER A 93 -4.29 20.78 -7.63
N ALA A 94 -4.56 20.57 -8.92
CA ALA A 94 -4.05 21.39 -10.02
C ALA A 94 -4.76 22.75 -10.12
N VAL A 95 -6.09 22.78 -10.01
CA VAL A 95 -6.91 24.00 -10.20
C VAL A 95 -6.85 24.90 -8.98
N ASP A 96 -7.02 24.34 -7.78
CA ASP A 96 -7.10 25.11 -6.53
C ASP A 96 -5.72 25.29 -5.88
N ASN A 97 -4.67 24.72 -6.45
CA ASN A 97 -3.29 24.84 -5.98
C ASN A 97 -3.12 24.45 -4.49
N THR A 98 -3.82 23.40 -4.07
CA THR A 98 -3.93 23.00 -2.65
C THR A 98 -2.79 22.13 -2.17
N THR A 99 -2.14 21.37 -3.06
CA THR A 99 -1.06 20.44 -2.71
C THR A 99 0.10 20.48 -3.72
N HIS A 100 1.27 19.99 -3.31
CA HIS A 100 2.40 19.77 -4.21
C HIS A 100 2.35 18.41 -4.90
N GLY A 101 1.59 17.48 -4.34
CA GLY A 101 1.36 16.15 -4.85
C GLY A 101 0.75 15.27 -3.76
N PHE A 102 0.23 14.13 -4.17
CA PHE A 102 -0.30 13.08 -3.30
C PHE A 102 -0.07 11.70 -3.92
#